data_AF-A0A382ZQA7-F1
#
_entry.id   AF-A0A382ZQA7-F1
#
_cell.length_a   1.000
_cell.length_b   1.000
_cell.length_c   1.000
_cell.angle_alpha   90.00
_cell.angle_beta   90.00
_cell.angle_gamma   90.00
#
_symmetry.space_group_name_H-M   'P 1'
#
loop_
_entity.id
_entity.type
_entity.pdbx_description
1 polymer ?
#
loop_
_entity_poly.entity_id
_entity_poly.type
_entity_poly.pdbx_seq_one_letter_code
_entity_poly.pdbx_strand_id
1 'polypeptide(L)'
;MFENSIFLLVGAVVALFWANIDPDQVNQDGKIVQRHSYGRFVHFAVLGADEAHHPAGEQGADDLPIMKGWTGTLYRKLIQRPDGEGRAHGVTIHFLVNDLLMALFFAIAACEVWEALLPGGALSNPRKAITPLMATLGGIIGPVAVYLGGVIWFQEYDTLGRGWAVPCATDIAFSYLVARFIFGPGHPAIVFLLLLA
;
A
#
# COMPACT_ATOMS: atom_id res chain seq x y z
N MET A 1 16.70 -10.83 -7.79
CA MET A 1 15.78 -10.77 -6.62
C MET A 1 16.50 -10.35 -5.34
N PHE A 2 17.62 -10.98 -4.97
CA PHE A 2 18.36 -10.62 -3.73
C PHE A 2 18.79 -9.14 -3.66
N GLU A 3 19.41 -8.63 -4.73
CA GLU A 3 19.85 -7.23 -4.81
C GLU A 3 18.66 -6.27 -4.72
N ASN A 4 17.55 -6.58 -5.41
CA ASN A 4 16.31 -5.80 -5.37
C ASN A 4 15.70 -5.74 -3.96
N SER A 5 15.72 -6.85 -3.22
CA SER A 5 15.22 -6.90 -1.83
C SER A 5 16.06 -6.02 -0.89
N ILE A 6 17.38 -5.91 -1.11
CA ILE A 6 18.24 -5.04 -0.30
C ILE A 6 17.89 -3.58 -0.53
N PHE A 7 17.67 -3.16 -1.78
CA PHE A 7 17.27 -1.78 -2.07
C PHE A 7 15.95 -1.41 -1.39
N LEU A 8 14.97 -2.32 -1.36
CA LEU A 8 13.70 -2.09 -0.66
C LEU A 8 13.90 -1.90 0.84
N LEU A 9 14.72 -2.74 1.47
CA LEU A 9 14.95 -2.67 2.92
C LEU A 9 15.74 -1.42 3.30
N VAL A 10 16.78 -1.07 2.53
CA VAL A 10 17.53 0.19 2.70
C VAL A 10 16.58 1.39 2.55
N GLY A 11 15.71 1.38 1.52
CA GLY A 11 14.69 2.41 1.34
C GLY A 11 13.76 2.56 2.54
N ALA A 12 13.26 1.43 3.08
CA ALA A 12 12.41 1.43 4.27
C ALA A 12 13.13 1.97 5.51
N VAL A 13 14.40 1.62 5.72
CA VAL A 13 15.22 2.13 6.83
C VAL A 13 15.48 3.63 6.68
N VAL A 14 15.80 4.10 5.48
CA VAL A 14 15.99 5.53 5.20
C VAL A 14 14.68 6.30 5.44
N ALA A 15 13.54 5.77 4.99
CA ALA A 15 12.24 6.38 5.22
C ALA A 15 11.91 6.43 6.73
N LEU A 16 12.19 5.35 7.48
CA LEU A 16 12.03 5.32 8.92
C LEU A 16 12.90 6.36 9.61
N PHE A 17 14.17 6.45 9.22
CA PHE A 17 15.09 7.45 9.78
C PHE A 17 14.62 8.87 9.47
N TRP A 18 14.21 9.14 8.24
CA TRP A 18 13.69 10.44 7.82
C TRP A 18 12.38 10.81 8.52
N ALA A 19 11.50 9.83 8.78
CA ALA A 19 10.27 10.06 9.53
C ALA A 19 10.53 10.47 10.99
N ASN A 20 11.68 10.11 11.57
CA ASN A 20 12.01 10.34 12.97
C ASN A 20 13.04 11.47 13.20
N ILE A 21 13.60 12.09 12.15
CA ILE A 21 14.70 13.07 12.30
C ILE A 21 14.24 14.52 12.52
N ASP A 22 12.96 14.83 12.36
CA ASP A 22 12.50 16.23 12.33
C ASP A 22 12.19 16.74 13.74
N PRO A 23 12.87 17.81 14.23
CA PRO A 23 12.59 18.35 15.55
C PRO A 23 11.19 18.98 15.62
N ASP A 24 10.51 18.78 16.76
CA ASP A 24 9.19 19.34 17.03
C ASP A 24 9.18 20.85 16.75
N GLN A 25 8.37 21.28 15.78
CA GLN A 25 8.20 22.69 15.46
C GLN A 25 7.19 23.30 16.44
N VAL A 26 7.65 24.24 17.25
CA VAL A 26 6.81 25.01 18.17
C VAL A 26 6.24 26.20 17.40
N ASN A 27 4.92 26.32 17.33
CA ASN A 27 4.27 27.47 16.70
C ASN A 27 4.52 28.75 17.53
N GLN A 28 4.35 29.93 16.93
CA GLN A 28 4.48 31.21 17.64
C GLN A 28 3.60 31.33 18.90
N ASP A 29 2.52 30.53 18.98
CA ASP A 29 1.60 30.44 20.12
C ASP A 29 2.04 29.46 21.25
N GLY A 30 3.24 28.89 21.17
CA GLY A 30 3.75 27.92 22.15
C GLY A 30 3.10 26.52 22.07
N LYS A 31 2.20 26.29 21.10
CA LYS A 31 1.63 24.96 20.81
C LYS A 31 2.55 24.20 19.86
N ILE A 32 2.83 22.94 20.18
CA ILE A 32 3.58 22.03 19.30
C ILE A 32 2.72 21.78 18.05
N VAL A 33 3.17 22.27 16.88
CA VAL A 33 2.54 21.97 15.59
C VAL A 33 3.36 20.88 14.94
N GLN A 34 2.90 19.65 15.14
CA GLN A 34 3.63 18.44 14.80
C GLN A 34 3.52 18.11 13.29
N ARG A 35 3.81 19.07 12.39
CA ARG A 35 3.89 18.82 10.94
C ARG A 35 5.32 18.43 10.54
N HIS A 36 5.61 17.13 10.66
CA HIS A 36 6.87 16.53 10.22
C HIS A 36 7.08 16.71 8.70
N SER A 37 8.32 16.97 8.29
CA SER A 37 8.78 17.09 6.90
C SER A 37 8.41 15.85 6.08
N TYR A 38 8.48 14.65 6.67
CA TYR A 38 8.05 13.41 6.04
C TYR A 38 6.54 13.42 5.75
N GLY A 39 5.71 13.78 6.73
CA GLY A 39 4.26 13.88 6.54
C GLY A 39 3.88 14.92 5.48
N ARG A 40 4.61 16.04 5.43
CA ARG A 40 4.42 17.06 4.39
C ARG A 40 4.78 16.56 3.00
N PHE A 41 5.86 15.78 2.87
CA PHE A 41 6.26 15.18 1.60
C PHE A 41 5.25 14.13 1.12
N VAL A 42 4.83 13.21 2.00
CA VAL A 42 3.89 12.13 1.62
C VAL A 42 2.53 12.69 1.21
N HIS A 43 2.03 13.70 1.92
CA HIS A 43 0.78 14.38 1.57
C HIS A 43 0.97 15.52 0.57
N PHE A 44 2.16 15.67 -0.02
CA PHE A 44 2.40 16.69 -1.02
C PHE A 44 1.48 16.46 -2.23
N ALA A 45 0.69 17.48 -2.59
CA ALA A 45 -0.18 17.43 -3.75
C ALA A 45 0.63 17.73 -5.01
N VAL A 46 0.75 16.73 -5.89
CA VAL A 46 1.41 16.86 -7.20
C VAL A 46 0.49 17.58 -8.19
N LEU A 47 -0.82 17.31 -8.14
CA LEU A 47 -1.84 17.96 -8.96
C LEU A 47 -3.12 18.17 -8.15
N GLY A 48 -3.47 19.42 -7.85
CA GLY A 48 -4.71 19.78 -7.15
C GLY A 48 -4.43 20.56 -5.87
N ALA A 49 -4.76 21.85 -5.93
CA ALA A 49 -4.87 22.84 -4.86
C ALA A 49 -4.32 22.45 -3.48
N ASP A 50 -3.05 22.78 -3.25
CA ASP A 50 -2.68 23.36 -1.96
C ASP A 50 -3.15 24.82 -1.99
N GLU A 51 -4.45 25.04 -1.79
CA GLU A 51 -5.00 26.36 -1.47
C GLU A 51 -5.66 26.25 -0.11
N ALA A 52 -4.83 26.24 0.93
CA ALA A 52 -5.21 26.95 2.14
C ALA A 52 -5.62 28.37 1.71
N HIS A 53 -6.90 28.69 1.87
CA HIS A 53 -7.54 29.99 1.65
C HIS A 53 -7.93 30.36 0.20
N HIS A 54 -9.01 29.80 -0.32
CA HIS A 54 -9.94 30.58 -1.14
C HIS A 54 -11.39 30.14 -0.90
N PRO A 55 -12.28 31.02 -0.38
CA PRO A 55 -13.71 30.74 -0.35
C PRO A 55 -14.26 30.88 -1.77
N ALA A 56 -15.11 29.93 -2.16
CA ALA A 56 -16.09 29.99 -3.25
C ALA A 56 -15.79 30.94 -4.44
N GLY A 57 -15.41 30.37 -5.57
CA GLY A 57 -15.43 31.06 -6.85
C GLY A 57 -15.35 30.07 -8.01
N GLU A 58 -16.51 29.65 -8.51
CA GLU A 58 -16.66 29.20 -9.90
C GLU A 58 -16.03 30.24 -10.83
N GLN A 59 -14.82 30.01 -11.35
CA GLN A 59 -14.29 30.57 -12.60
C GLN A 59 -12.78 30.30 -12.69
N GLY A 60 -12.38 29.32 -13.51
CA GLY A 60 -10.96 29.21 -13.89
C GLY A 60 -10.57 27.86 -14.49
N ALA A 61 -11.16 26.75 -14.02
CA ALA A 61 -10.81 25.42 -14.52
C ALA A 61 -11.67 24.96 -15.72
N ASP A 62 -12.89 25.49 -15.86
CA ASP A 62 -13.87 25.02 -16.85
C ASP A 62 -13.59 25.49 -18.30
N ASP A 63 -12.65 26.43 -18.50
CA ASP A 63 -12.33 27.01 -19.80
C ASP A 63 -11.09 26.43 -20.50
N LEU A 64 -10.35 25.54 -19.86
CA LEU A 64 -9.23 24.85 -20.50
C LEU A 64 -9.75 23.84 -21.55
N PRO A 65 -9.23 23.83 -22.79
CA PRO A 65 -9.72 22.93 -23.85
C PRO A 65 -9.59 21.44 -23.50
N ILE A 66 -8.65 21.08 -22.63
CA ILE A 66 -8.48 19.71 -22.08
C ILE A 66 -9.59 19.29 -21.10
N MET A 67 -10.35 20.25 -20.55
CA MET A 67 -11.48 20.01 -19.64
C MET A 67 -12.81 19.85 -20.38
N LYS A 68 -12.90 20.25 -21.64
CA LYS A 68 -14.09 20.07 -22.49
C LYS A 68 -14.02 18.72 -23.21
N GLY A 69 -14.21 17.63 -22.48
CA GLY A 69 -14.21 16.28 -23.05
C GLY A 69 -14.28 15.17 -22.02
N TRP A 70 -14.25 13.91 -22.47
CA TRP A 70 -14.21 12.73 -21.59
C TRP A 70 -13.05 12.78 -20.59
N THR A 71 -11.93 13.42 -20.96
CA THR A 71 -10.77 13.69 -20.11
C THR A 71 -11.10 14.61 -18.94
N GLY A 72 -11.88 15.67 -19.16
CA GLY A 72 -12.35 16.56 -18.09
C GLY A 72 -13.36 15.88 -17.17
N THR A 73 -14.25 15.05 -17.72
CA THR A 73 -15.17 14.23 -16.93
C THR A 73 -14.42 13.22 -16.05
N LEU A 74 -13.38 12.58 -16.59
CA LEU A 74 -12.50 11.69 -15.82
C LEU A 74 -11.74 12.46 -14.74
N TYR A 75 -11.16 13.61 -15.07
CA TYR A 75 -10.45 14.46 -14.12
C TYR A 75 -11.34 14.82 -12.93
N ARG A 76 -12.56 15.29 -13.21
CA ARG A 76 -13.56 15.62 -12.18
C ARG A 76 -13.92 14.39 -11.35
N LYS A 77 -14.10 13.22 -11.98
CA LYS A 77 -14.50 11.97 -11.29
C LYS A 77 -13.37 11.31 -10.49
N LEU A 78 -12.11 11.57 -10.86
CA LEU A 78 -10.92 11.03 -10.19
C LEU A 78 -10.42 11.95 -9.07
N ILE A 79 -10.58 13.27 -9.19
CA ILE A 79 -10.02 14.26 -8.24
C ILE A 79 -11.09 14.85 -7.31
N GLN A 80 -12.34 15.01 -7.79
CA GLN A 80 -13.45 15.40 -6.92
C GLN A 80 -14.19 14.18 -6.37
N ARG A 81 -13.46 13.23 -5.76
CA ARG A 81 -14.10 12.36 -4.77
C ARG A 81 -14.05 13.12 -3.45
N PRO A 82 -15.15 13.76 -3.01
CA PRO A 82 -15.17 14.36 -1.69
C PRO A 82 -14.99 13.19 -0.71
N ASP A 83 -14.05 13.32 0.20
CA ASP A 83 -14.07 12.51 1.42
C ASP A 83 -15.37 12.79 2.18
N GLY A 84 -15.67 12.02 3.23
CA GLY A 84 -16.85 12.22 4.08
C GLY A 84 -16.96 13.63 4.70
N GLU A 85 -15.92 14.47 4.56
CA GLU A 85 -15.83 15.85 5.05
C GLU A 85 -15.86 16.91 3.92
N GLY A 86 -16.02 16.54 2.65
CA GLY A 86 -16.21 17.49 1.53
C GLY A 86 -14.93 18.13 0.98
N ARG A 87 -13.74 17.62 1.31
CA ARG A 87 -12.44 18.10 0.82
C ARG A 87 -12.08 17.44 -0.50
N ALA A 88 -11.80 18.26 -1.51
CA ALA A 88 -11.20 17.81 -2.76
C ALA A 88 -9.72 17.46 -2.50
N HIS A 89 -9.36 16.19 -2.61
CA HIS A 89 -7.97 15.77 -2.49
C HIS A 89 -7.31 15.87 -3.86
N GLY A 90 -6.31 16.73 -4.00
CA GLY A 90 -5.39 16.65 -5.14
C GLY A 90 -4.72 15.27 -5.21
N VAL A 91 -4.14 14.94 -6.36
CA VAL A 91 -3.28 13.78 -6.56
C VAL A 91 -2.06 13.94 -5.65
N THR A 92 -2.08 13.30 -4.49
CA THR A 92 -0.95 13.29 -3.54
C THR A 92 0.08 12.24 -3.92
N ILE A 93 1.32 12.43 -3.46
CA ILE A 93 2.36 11.39 -3.57
C ILE A 93 1.88 10.10 -2.89
N HIS A 94 1.22 10.21 -1.73
CA HIS A 94 0.61 9.08 -1.04
C HIS A 94 -0.37 8.30 -1.94
N PHE A 95 -1.30 8.99 -2.61
CA PHE A 95 -2.25 8.35 -3.52
C PHE A 95 -1.54 7.69 -4.72
N LEU A 96 -0.54 8.36 -5.30
CA LEU A 96 0.20 7.79 -6.42
C LEU A 96 0.89 6.48 -6.05
N VAL A 97 1.52 6.44 -4.88
CA VAL A 97 2.23 5.23 -4.42
C VAL A 97 1.24 4.16 -3.96
N ASN A 98 0.27 4.51 -3.11
CA ASN A 98 -0.62 3.55 -2.50
C ASN A 98 -1.67 2.98 -3.46
N ASP A 99 -2.17 3.78 -4.41
CA ASP A 99 -3.26 3.36 -5.28
C ASP A 99 -2.75 3.01 -6.68
N LEU A 100 -1.96 3.88 -7.31
CA LEU A 100 -1.50 3.64 -8.68
C LEU A 100 -0.39 2.58 -8.75
N LEU A 101 0.67 2.69 -7.94
CA LEU A 101 1.74 1.67 -7.96
C LEU A 101 1.24 0.32 -7.46
N MET A 102 0.35 0.29 -6.46
CA MET A 102 -0.29 -0.97 -6.04
C MET A 102 -1.18 -1.56 -7.13
N ALA A 103 -1.93 -0.74 -7.88
CA ALA A 103 -2.72 -1.24 -9.01
C ALA A 103 -1.82 -1.87 -10.09
N LEU A 104 -0.67 -1.26 -10.41
CA LEU A 104 0.31 -1.82 -11.34
C LEU A 104 0.93 -3.12 -10.81
N PHE A 105 1.29 -3.15 -9.52
CA PHE A 105 1.80 -4.34 -8.85
C PHE A 105 0.81 -5.51 -8.95
N PHE A 106 -0.46 -5.28 -8.60
CA PHE A 106 -1.49 -6.32 -8.67
C PHE A 106 -1.81 -6.73 -10.11
N ALA A 107 -1.72 -5.82 -11.08
CA ALA A 107 -1.90 -6.18 -12.49
C ALA A 107 -0.82 -7.18 -12.95
N ILE A 108 0.44 -6.93 -12.60
CA ILE A 108 1.56 -7.83 -12.91
C ILE A 108 1.38 -9.16 -12.16
N ALA A 109 1.08 -9.12 -10.86
CA ALA A 109 0.85 -10.31 -10.06
C ALA A 109 -0.31 -11.17 -10.61
N ALA A 110 -1.39 -10.54 -11.08
CA ALA A 110 -2.52 -11.25 -11.68
C ALA A 110 -2.12 -11.94 -13.00
N CYS A 111 -1.27 -11.31 -13.83
CA CYS A 111 -0.73 -11.94 -15.04
C CYS A 111 0.11 -13.19 -14.70
N GLU A 112 0.97 -13.12 -13.69
CA GLU A 112 1.79 -14.25 -13.23
C GLU A 112 0.92 -15.40 -12.70
N VAL A 113 -0.11 -15.09 -11.91
CA VAL A 113 -1.07 -16.11 -11.42
C VAL A 113 -1.82 -16.73 -12.60
N TRP A 114 -2.25 -15.92 -13.57
CA TRP A 114 -2.92 -16.42 -14.77
C TRP A 114 -2.02 -17.37 -15.57
N GLU A 115 -0.76 -17.01 -15.77
CA GLU A 115 0.24 -17.86 -16.44
C GLU A 115 0.49 -19.17 -15.67
N ALA A 116 0.56 -19.10 -14.34
CA ALA A 116 0.73 -20.28 -13.50
C ALA A 116 -0.45 -21.28 -13.60
N LEU A 117 -1.65 -20.80 -13.93
CA LEU A 117 -2.86 -21.62 -14.12
C LEU A 117 -2.98 -22.24 -15.51
N LEU A 118 -2.29 -21.71 -16.53
CA LEU A 118 -2.33 -22.22 -17.91
C LEU A 118 -1.70 -23.63 -18.02
N PRO A 119 -2.06 -24.42 -19.06
CA PRO A 119 -1.50 -25.76 -19.26
C PRO A 119 0.03 -25.76 -19.34
N GLY A 120 0.70 -26.42 -18.38
CA GLY A 120 2.16 -26.43 -18.26
C GLY A 120 2.71 -25.50 -17.16
N GLY A 121 1.87 -24.64 -16.58
CA GLY A 121 2.21 -23.79 -15.44
C GLY A 121 2.31 -24.55 -14.11
N ALA A 122 2.90 -23.90 -13.10
CA ALA A 122 3.15 -24.50 -11.78
C ALA A 122 1.88 -24.93 -11.04
N LEU A 123 0.73 -24.29 -11.32
CA LEU A 123 -0.57 -24.57 -10.72
C LEU A 123 -1.50 -25.37 -11.66
N SER A 124 -1.06 -25.72 -12.87
CA SER A 124 -1.92 -26.37 -13.87
C SER A 124 -2.34 -27.80 -13.47
N ASN A 125 -1.60 -28.44 -12.56
CA ASN A 125 -1.93 -29.76 -12.04
C ASN A 125 -2.65 -29.63 -10.68
N PRO A 126 -3.95 -29.97 -10.59
CA PRO A 126 -4.73 -29.78 -9.37
C PRO A 126 -4.17 -30.56 -8.18
N ARG A 127 -3.55 -31.73 -8.39
CA ARG A 127 -2.93 -32.50 -7.29
C ARG A 127 -1.70 -31.81 -6.71
N LYS A 128 -0.94 -31.07 -7.51
CA LYS A 128 0.23 -30.32 -7.05
C LYS A 128 -0.16 -28.97 -6.45
N ALA A 129 -1.22 -28.35 -6.97
CA ALA A 129 -1.73 -27.05 -6.52
C ALA A 129 -2.41 -27.07 -5.15
N ILE A 130 -3.00 -28.20 -4.72
CA ILE A 130 -3.70 -28.31 -3.43
C ILE A 130 -2.77 -28.03 -2.24
N THR A 131 -1.52 -28.52 -2.28
CA THR A 131 -0.58 -28.36 -1.16
C THR A 131 -0.27 -26.88 -0.85
N PRO A 132 0.19 -26.06 -1.82
CA PRO A 132 0.39 -24.63 -1.58
C PRO A 132 -0.92 -23.90 -1.28
N LEU A 133 -2.05 -24.28 -1.89
CA LEU A 133 -3.35 -23.66 -1.61
C LEU A 133 -3.80 -23.87 -0.15
N MET A 134 -3.63 -25.08 0.38
CA MET A 134 -3.95 -25.35 1.78
C MET A 134 -2.98 -24.64 2.73
N ALA A 135 -1.71 -24.51 2.35
CA ALA A 135 -0.72 -23.77 3.11
C ALA A 135 -1.06 -22.27 3.18
N THR A 136 -1.47 -21.66 2.07
CA THR A 136 -1.89 -20.24 2.03
C THR A 136 -3.18 -20.01 2.79
N LEU A 137 -4.16 -20.91 2.68
CA LEU A 137 -5.39 -20.87 3.49
C LEU A 137 -5.09 -20.90 4.99
N GLY A 138 -4.20 -21.80 5.43
CA GLY A 138 -3.74 -21.85 6.81
C GLY A 138 -3.02 -20.56 7.24
N GLY A 139 -2.16 -20.03 6.35
CA GLY A 139 -1.45 -18.77 6.53
C GLY A 139 -2.35 -17.54 6.64
N ILE A 140 -3.57 -17.58 6.10
CA ILE A 140 -4.57 -16.50 6.24
C ILE A 140 -5.43 -16.73 7.48
N ILE A 141 -6.02 -17.92 7.63
CA ILE A 141 -6.99 -18.20 8.70
C ILE A 141 -6.34 -18.05 10.08
N GLY A 142 -5.10 -18.51 10.25
CA GLY A 142 -4.38 -18.43 11.52
C GLY A 142 -4.24 -16.99 12.05
N PRO A 143 -3.57 -16.08 11.33
CA PRO A 143 -3.40 -14.70 11.75
C PRO A 143 -4.72 -13.94 11.94
N VAL A 144 -5.73 -14.18 11.08
CA VAL A 144 -7.07 -13.58 11.26
C VAL A 144 -7.69 -14.01 12.58
N ALA A 145 -7.65 -15.31 12.90
CA ALA A 145 -8.25 -15.85 14.11
C ALA A 145 -7.58 -15.27 15.37
N VAL A 146 -6.24 -15.17 15.37
CA VAL A 146 -5.48 -14.56 16.47
C VAL A 146 -5.80 -13.07 16.61
N TYR A 147 -5.82 -12.32 15.50
CA TYR A 147 -6.09 -10.88 15.51
C TYR A 147 -7.51 -10.57 15.99
N LEU A 148 -8.53 -11.17 15.37
CA LEU A 148 -9.93 -10.95 15.75
C LEU A 148 -10.21 -11.48 17.15
N GLY A 149 -9.62 -12.62 17.54
CA GLY A 149 -9.70 -13.13 18.90
C GLY A 149 -9.16 -12.14 19.93
N GLY A 150 -8.01 -11.52 19.64
CA GLY A 150 -7.44 -10.46 20.48
C GLY A 150 -8.33 -9.20 20.54
N VAL A 151 -8.80 -8.72 19.39
CA VAL A 151 -9.71 -7.55 19.32
C VAL A 151 -10.97 -7.77 20.15
N ILE A 152 -11.57 -8.96 20.07
CA ILE A 152 -12.73 -9.33 20.89
C ILE A 152 -12.34 -9.38 22.37
N TRP A 153 -11.20 -9.99 22.70
CA TRP A 153 -10.73 -10.08 24.10
C TRP A 153 -10.54 -8.72 24.77
N PHE A 154 -9.99 -7.74 24.03
CA PHE A 154 -9.77 -6.38 24.53
C PHE A 154 -10.97 -5.45 24.37
N GLN A 155 -12.09 -5.93 23.81
CA GLN A 155 -13.31 -5.14 23.56
C GLN A 155 -13.10 -3.92 22.64
N GLU A 156 -12.12 -4.00 21.72
CA GLU A 156 -11.73 -2.93 20.80
C GLU A 156 -12.27 -3.16 19.38
N TYR A 157 -13.44 -3.80 19.26
CA TYR A 157 -13.98 -4.18 17.95
C TYR A 157 -14.35 -2.96 17.09
N ASP A 158 -14.88 -1.90 17.70
CA ASP A 158 -15.30 -0.69 16.98
C ASP A 158 -14.13 0.07 16.37
N THR A 159 -12.94 -0.03 16.98
CA THR A 159 -11.72 0.67 16.57
C THR A 159 -10.86 -0.21 15.65
N LEU A 160 -10.62 -1.47 16.03
CA LEU A 160 -9.66 -2.36 15.37
C LEU A 160 -10.28 -3.44 14.49
N GLY A 161 -11.60 -3.65 14.51
CA GLY A 161 -12.26 -4.74 13.77
C GLY A 161 -12.02 -4.70 12.26
N ARG A 162 -11.80 -3.52 11.68
CA ARG A 162 -11.53 -3.33 10.24
C ARG A 162 -10.12 -3.74 9.82
N GLY A 163 -9.20 -3.93 10.77
CA GLY A 163 -7.78 -4.21 10.51
C GLY A 163 -7.42 -5.69 10.31
N TRP A 164 -8.40 -6.59 10.18
CA TRP A 164 -8.16 -8.05 10.14
C TRP A 164 -7.27 -8.53 8.99
N ALA A 165 -7.19 -7.77 7.89
CA ALA A 165 -6.37 -8.11 6.73
C ALA A 165 -4.88 -7.72 6.90
N VAL A 166 -4.55 -6.82 7.84
CA VAL A 166 -3.17 -6.39 8.12
C VAL A 166 -2.24 -7.57 8.45
N PRO A 167 -2.59 -8.49 9.37
CA PRO A 167 -1.72 -9.63 9.70
C PRO A 167 -1.64 -10.71 8.60
N CYS A 168 -2.45 -10.62 7.54
CA CYS A 168 -2.42 -11.54 6.41
C CYS A 168 -1.48 -11.09 5.30
N ALA A 169 -1.05 -9.83 5.29
CA ALA A 169 -0.20 -9.29 4.24
C ALA A 169 1.24 -9.85 4.39
N THR A 170 1.68 -10.58 3.38
CA THR A 170 3.05 -11.12 3.27
C THR A 170 3.87 -10.28 2.28
N ASP A 171 5.07 -9.86 2.68
CA ASP A 171 6.03 -9.21 1.78
C ASP A 171 7.01 -10.26 1.22
N ILE A 172 6.87 -10.53 -0.08
CA ILE A 172 7.69 -11.49 -0.83
C ILE A 172 9.18 -11.09 -0.82
N ALA A 173 9.49 -9.80 -0.94
CA ALA A 173 10.86 -9.32 -1.02
C ALA A 173 11.60 -9.48 0.30
N PHE A 174 10.92 -9.18 1.42
CA PHE A 174 11.44 -9.40 2.76
C PHE A 174 11.57 -10.89 3.09
N SER A 175 10.54 -11.69 2.79
CA SER A 175 10.53 -13.13 3.05
C SER A 175 11.67 -13.85 2.31
N TYR A 176 11.92 -13.46 1.05
CA TYR A 176 13.04 -13.98 0.27
C TYR A 176 14.40 -13.67 0.90
N LEU A 177 14.60 -12.43 1.36
CA LEU A 177 15.85 -11.98 1.96
C LEU A 177 16.16 -12.79 3.22
N VAL A 178 15.18 -12.90 4.12
CA VAL A 178 15.31 -13.66 5.38
C VAL A 178 15.53 -15.15 5.11
N ALA A 179 14.76 -15.74 4.20
CA ALA A 179 14.89 -17.14 3.84
C ALA A 179 16.31 -17.45 3.29
N ARG A 180 16.83 -16.59 2.41
CA ARG A 180 18.17 -16.75 1.86
C ARG A 180 19.27 -16.52 2.91
N PHE A 181 19.06 -15.60 3.85
CA PHE A 181 20.00 -15.35 4.94
C PHE A 181 20.12 -16.56 5.89
N ILE A 182 19.00 -17.20 6.22
CA ILE A 182 18.97 -18.35 7.16
C ILE A 182 19.38 -19.66 6.48
N PHE A 183 18.79 -19.98 5.32
CA PHE A 183 18.95 -21.29 4.68
C PHE A 183 20.08 -21.34 3.64
N GLY A 184 20.65 -20.20 3.27
CA GLY A 184 21.65 -20.10 2.22
C GLY A 184 21.08 -20.19 0.79
N PRO A 185 21.90 -19.92 -0.24
CA PRO A 185 21.46 -19.91 -1.62
C PRO A 185 21.05 -21.31 -2.10
N GLY A 186 19.88 -21.41 -2.73
CA GLY A 186 19.42 -22.64 -3.41
C GLY A 186 18.70 -23.66 -2.51
N HIS A 187 18.41 -23.33 -1.25
CA HIS A 187 17.67 -24.22 -0.37
C HIS A 187 16.19 -24.37 -0.81
N PRO A 188 15.62 -25.59 -0.88
CA PRO A 188 14.24 -25.83 -1.34
C PRO A 188 13.17 -25.05 -0.55
N ALA A 189 13.43 -24.74 0.71
CA ALA A 189 12.53 -23.96 1.55
C ALA A 189 12.30 -22.54 1.02
N ILE A 190 13.23 -21.96 0.26
CA ILE A 190 13.06 -20.62 -0.31
C ILE A 190 11.92 -20.61 -1.32
N VAL A 191 11.88 -21.59 -2.22
CA VAL A 191 10.81 -21.70 -3.22
C VAL A 191 9.47 -21.92 -2.53
N PHE A 192 9.43 -22.75 -1.48
CA PHE A 192 8.21 -22.96 -0.71
C PHE A 192 7.72 -21.69 -0.01
N LEU A 193 8.61 -20.92 0.63
CA LEU A 193 8.27 -19.66 1.29
C LEU A 193 7.83 -18.60 0.28
N LEU A 194 8.49 -18.52 -0.88
CA LEU A 194 8.11 -17.62 -1.98
C LEU A 194 6.75 -17.96 -2.61
N LEU A 195 6.33 -19.21 -2.57
CA LEU A 195 5.01 -19.63 -3.05
C LEU A 195 3.89 -19.35 -2.04
N LEU A 196 4.25 -19.17 -0.76
CA LEU A 196 3.32 -18.86 0.32
C LEU A 196 3.18 -17.35 0.53
N ALA A 197 4.27 -16.61 0.34
CA ALA A 197 4.33 -15.16 0.45
C ALA A 197 3.63 -14.47 -0.74
#